data_AF-A0A0E2H2Z9-F1
#
_entry.id   AF-A0A0E2H2Z9-F1
#
_cell.length_a   1.000
_cell.length_b   1.000
_cell.length_c   1.000
_cell.angle_alpha   90.00
_cell.angle_beta   90.00
_cell.angle_gamma   90.00
#
_symmetry.space_group_name_H-M   'P 1'
#
loop_
_entity.id
_entity.type
_entity.pdbx_description
1 polymer ?
#
loop_
_entity_poly.entity_id
_entity_poly.type
_entity_poly.pdbx_seq_one_letter_code
_entity_poly.pdbx_strand_id
1 'polypeptide(L)' 'MKDFYFVYGYDSKKKKANRLYRFLNGNFERYDKRLRKWIPAPEQSCIFIGGDWEYDEVSPEDAEKIKEMLIV' A
#
# COMPACT_ATOMS: atom_id res chain seq x y z
N MET A 1 5.65 15.58 -5.74
CA MET A 1 5.88 14.11 -5.73
C MET A 1 4.82 13.48 -6.59
N LYS A 2 5.16 12.42 -7.33
CA LYS A 2 4.18 11.70 -8.14
C LYS A 2 3.32 10.82 -7.25
N ASP A 3 2.11 10.54 -7.72
CA ASP A 3 1.23 9.56 -7.11
C ASP A 3 1.79 8.14 -7.35
N PHE A 4 1.77 7.28 -6.35
CA PHE A 4 2.23 5.89 -6.45
C PHE A 4 1.51 4.97 -5.47
N TYR A 5 1.55 3.67 -5.76
CA TYR A 5 0.98 2.62 -4.93
C TYR A 5 2.11 1.73 -4.43
N PHE A 6 2.00 1.27 -3.20
CA PHE A 6 3.03 0.44 -2.59
C PHE A 6 2.43 -0.55 -1.61
N VAL A 7 3.09 -1.69 -1.47
CA VAL A 7 2.61 -2.82 -0.69
C VAL A 7 3.71 -3.36 0.23
N TYR A 8 3.31 -3.77 1.42
CA TYR A 8 4.18 -4.44 2.37
C TYR A 8 3.89 -5.93 2.44
N GLY A 9 4.98 -6.72 2.53
CA GLY A 9 4.89 -8.17 2.65
C GLY A 9 4.16 -8.81 1.48
N TYR A 10 4.35 -8.28 0.26
CA TYR A 10 3.74 -8.83 -0.94
C TYR A 10 4.44 -10.14 -1.32
N ASP A 11 3.68 -11.23 -1.24
CA ASP A 11 4.11 -12.55 -1.68
C ASP A 11 3.20 -12.97 -2.86
N SER A 12 3.68 -12.66 -4.06
CA SER A 12 3.00 -13.02 -5.32
C SER A 12 2.80 -14.53 -5.47
N LYS A 13 3.74 -15.35 -4.96
CA LYS A 13 3.65 -16.83 -5.01
C LYS A 13 2.52 -17.35 -4.13
N LYS A 14 2.31 -16.75 -2.96
CA LYS A 14 1.28 -17.12 -2.00
C LYS A 14 -0.02 -16.33 -2.17
N LYS A 15 -0.08 -15.38 -3.12
CA LYS A 15 -1.18 -14.44 -3.32
C LYS A 15 -1.60 -13.76 -2.01
N LYS A 16 -0.60 -13.24 -1.28
CA LYS A 16 -0.81 -12.60 0.04
C LYS A 16 -0.10 -11.26 0.08
N ALA A 17 -0.74 -10.29 0.72
CA ALA A 17 -0.14 -9.02 1.06
C ALA A 17 -0.52 -8.65 2.49
N ASN A 18 0.39 -8.02 3.23
CA ASN A 18 0.11 -7.61 4.59
C ASN A 18 -0.64 -6.28 4.60
N ARG A 19 -0.14 -5.28 3.85
CA ARG A 19 -0.69 -3.93 3.85
C ARG A 19 -0.53 -3.30 2.47
N LEU A 20 -1.56 -2.63 1.97
CA LEU A 20 -1.54 -1.89 0.72
C LEU A 20 -1.75 -0.41 1.02
N TYR A 21 -0.90 0.42 0.43
CA TYR A 21 -0.92 1.86 0.58
C TYR A 21 -0.91 2.55 -0.78
N ARG A 22 -1.31 3.81 -0.77
CA ARG A 22 -1.19 4.72 -1.90
C ARG A 22 -0.81 6.10 -1.41
N PHE A 23 -0.03 6.80 -2.20
CA PHE A 23 0.23 8.20 -2.05
C PHE A 23 -0.53 8.93 -3.16
N LEU A 24 -1.55 9.70 -2.78
CA LEU A 24 -2.37 10.48 -3.69
C LEU A 24 -2.47 11.92 -3.22
N ASN A 25 -2.18 12.87 -4.12
CA ASN A 25 -2.37 14.30 -3.85
C ASN A 25 -1.69 14.77 -2.55
N GLY A 26 -0.48 14.27 -2.28
CA GLY A 26 0.27 14.63 -1.07
C GLY A 26 -0.13 13.87 0.21
N ASN A 27 -1.09 12.94 0.14
CA ASN A 27 -1.60 12.21 1.29
C ASN A 27 -1.33 10.71 1.17
N PHE A 28 -0.97 10.09 2.29
CA PHE A 28 -0.89 8.64 2.41
C PHE A 28 -2.21 8.06 2.85
N GLU A 29 -2.63 7.01 2.16
CA GLU A 29 -3.81 6.24 2.53
C GLU A 29 -3.48 4.75 2.53
N ARG A 30 -4.03 4.01 3.50
CA ARG A 30 -3.99 2.56 3.58
C ARG A 30 -5.32 1.99 3.12
N TYR A 31 -5.30 0.93 2.33
CA TYR A 31 -6.54 0.23 2.02
C TYR A 31 -6.94 -0.68 3.19
N ASP A 32 -8.12 -0.42 3.75
CA ASP A 32 -8.75 -1.28 4.73
C ASP A 32 -9.70 -2.25 4.01
N LYS A 33 -9.34 -3.53 3.98
CA LYS A 33 -10.14 -4.57 3.31
C LYS A 33 -11.47 -4.85 4.00
N ARG A 34 -11.58 -4.65 5.32
CA ARG A 34 -12.83 -4.87 6.07
C ARG A 34 -13.86 -3.78 5.73
N LEU A 35 -13.41 -2.53 5.68
CA LEU A 35 -14.25 -1.38 5.34
C LEU A 35 -14.35 -1.15 3.82
N ARG A 36 -13.50 -1.82 3.03
CA ARG A 36 -13.33 -1.62 1.57
C ARG A 36 -13.09 -0.15 1.21
N LYS A 37 -12.32 0.53 2.06
CA LYS A 37 -12.07 1.98 1.98
C LYS A 37 -10.60 2.28 2.18
N TRP A 38 -10.15 3.34 1.55
CA TRP A 38 -8.86 3.95 1.84
C TRP A 38 -9.00 4.83 3.09
N ILE A 39 -8.16 4.56 4.09
CA ILE A 39 -8.11 5.31 5.35
C ILE A 39 -6.82 6.12 5.41
N PRO A 40 -6.81 7.33 5.97
CA PRO A 40 -5.61 8.13 6.07
C PRO A 40 -4.54 7.40 6.90
N ALA A 41 -3.31 7.37 6.40
CA ALA A 41 -2.16 6.72 7.02
C ALA A 41 -0.92 7.63 7.01
N PRO A 42 -0.97 8.81 7.66
CA PRO A 42 0.10 9.81 7.61
C PRO A 42 1.43 9.30 8.17
N GLU A 43 1.40 8.26 9.01
CA GLU A 43 2.57 7.55 9.55
C GLU A 43 3.52 7.05 8.45
N GLN A 44 2.99 6.76 7.24
CA GLN A 44 3.83 6.32 6.12
C GLN A 44 4.70 7.42 5.51
N SER A 45 4.63 8.66 6.01
CA SER A 45 5.56 9.73 5.64
C SER A 45 7.03 9.39 5.97
N CYS A 46 7.27 8.40 6.85
CA CYS A 46 8.61 7.87 7.14
C CYS A 46 9.36 7.31 5.92
N ILE A 47 8.66 6.87 4.86
CA ILE A 47 9.32 6.44 3.61
C ILE A 47 10.13 7.57 2.96
N PHE A 48 9.72 8.84 3.13
CA PHE A 48 10.44 9.99 2.59
C PHE A 48 11.73 10.32 3.35
N ILE A 49 11.86 9.85 4.58
CA ILE A 49 13.04 10.07 5.42
C ILE A 49 14.02 8.89 5.27
N GLY A 50 13.76 7.96 4.33
CA GLY A 50 14.61 6.79 4.07
C GLY A 50 14.64 5.79 5.23
N GLY A 51 13.63 5.81 6.11
CA GLY A 51 13.56 4.93 7.28
C GLY A 51 12.96 3.56 6.98
N ASP A 52 12.29 3.40 5.84
CA ASP A 52 11.43 2.25 5.58
C ASP A 52 11.64 1.76 4.14
N TRP A 53 12.27 0.59 4.00
CA TRP A 53 12.77 0.02 2.74
C TRP A 53 12.09 -1.31 2.35
N GLU A 54 11.13 -1.78 3.15
CA GLU A 54 10.49 -3.09 2.97
C GLU A 54 9.17 -3.02 2.21
N TYR A 55 8.99 -1.98 1.38
CA TYR A 55 7.85 -1.85 0.50
C TYR A 55 8.22 -2.16 -0.95
N ASP A 56 7.27 -2.74 -1.67
CA ASP A 56 7.34 -2.94 -3.11
C ASP A 56 6.43 -1.89 -3.77
N GLU A 57 6.96 -1.09 -4.68
CA GLU A 57 6.14 -0.18 -5.50
C GLU A 57 5.37 -1.00 -6.53
N VAL A 58 4.07 -0.77 -6.62
CA VAL A 58 3.19 -1.52 -7.51
C VAL A 58 2.41 -0.57 -8.41
N SER A 59 2.05 -1.06 -9.59
CA SER A 59 1.14 -0.35 -10.48
C SER A 59 -0.26 -0.24 -9.85
N PRO A 60 -1.04 0.80 -10.20
CA PRO A 60 -2.44 0.92 -9.76
C PRO A 60 -3.28 -0.31 -10.13
N GLU A 61 -3.00 -0.94 -11.28
CA GLU A 61 -3.67 -2.17 -11.72
C GLU A 61 -3.35 -3.37 -10.81
N ASP A 62 -2.11 -3.48 -10.34
CA ASP A 62 -1.72 -4.53 -9.39
C ASP A 62 -2.25 -4.23 -7.99
N ALA A 63 -2.30 -2.96 -7.59
CA ALA A 63 -2.92 -2.55 -6.34
C ALA A 63 -4.38 -3.02 -6.26
N GLU A 64 -5.17 -2.90 -7.34
CA GLU A 64 -6.55 -3.42 -7.38
C GLU A 64 -6.61 -4.94 -7.13
N LYS A 65 -5.69 -5.72 -7.70
CA LYS A 65 -5.63 -7.17 -7.45
C LYS A 65 -5.19 -7.48 -6.02
N ILE A 66 -4.24 -6.71 -5.49
CA ILE A 66 -3.68 -6.88 -4.15
C ILE A 66 -4.74 -6.61 -3.08
N LYS A 67 -5.69 -5.69 -3.31
CA LYS A 67 -6.82 -5.45 -2.38
C LYS A 67 -7.52 -6.72 -1.96
N GLU A 68 -7.68 -7.68 -2.87
CA GLU A 68 -8.31 -8.98 -2.56
C GLU A 68 -7.36 -9.94 -1.84
N MET A 69 -6.06 -9.82 -2.08
CA MET A 69 -4.98 -10.63 -1.49
C MET A 69 -4.56 -10.17 -0.09
N LEU A 70 -5.09 -9.05 0.40
CA LEU A 70 -4.78 -8.56 1.74
C LEU A 70 -5.23 -9.55 2.81
N ILE A 71 -4.29 -9.83 3.72
CA ILE A 71 -4.55 -10.58 4.95
C ILE A 71 -5.31 -9.65 5.90
N VAL A 72 -6.46 -10.10 6.41
CA VAL A 72 -7.43 -9.34 7.23
C VAL A 72 -7.38 -9.78 8.68
#